data_AF-A0A135TJ35-F1
#
_entry.id   AF-A0A135TJ35-F1
#
_cell.length_a   1.000
_cell.length_b   1.000
_cell.length_c   1.000
_cell.angle_alpha   90.00
_cell.angle_beta   90.00
_cell.angle_gamma   90.00
#
_symmetry.space_group_name_H-M   'P 1'
#
loop_
_entity.id
_entity.type
_entity.pdbx_description
1 polymer ?
#
loop_
_entity_poly.entity_id
_entity_poly.type
_entity_poly.pdbx_seq_one_letter_code
_entity_poly.pdbx_strand_id
1 'polypeptide(L)'
;MTVQRGSTVHAAWSLCLEVVEVICTATSGAHMFHGVVVGIRDPLEWDWLGDYQLLWVFEDGEYVKVWQECVERPRPSNASWAPRLQCIVGCYETDDGINLYAVKWDGYACPTWEAEEDLFSYSQLMAEHDETCQCAPGLGSGYRHNEWTGRGQRKAGSVTPLVGLRPTDVDLTAEI
;
A
#
# COMPACT_ATOMS: atom_id res chain seq x y z
N MET A 1 4.60 21.11 10.79
CA MET A 1 5.70 20.21 10.41
C MET A 1 5.57 19.99 8.91
N THR A 2 6.13 18.93 8.33
CA THR A 2 5.72 18.49 6.98
C THR A 2 5.58 16.98 7.03
N VAL A 3 4.42 16.44 6.65
CA VAL A 3 4.21 14.99 6.54
C VAL A 3 5.08 14.45 5.43
N GLN A 4 6.07 13.63 5.80
CA GLN A 4 7.02 13.03 4.88
C GLN A 4 7.45 11.66 5.40
N ARG A 5 8.16 10.89 4.57
CA ARG A 5 8.74 9.61 5.00
C ARG A 5 9.63 9.80 6.24
N GLY A 6 9.45 8.92 7.23
CA GLY A 6 10.12 8.98 8.53
C GLY A 6 9.39 9.80 9.58
N SER A 7 8.31 10.52 9.23
CA SER A 7 7.51 11.26 10.23
C SER A 7 6.83 10.29 11.20
N THR A 8 6.94 10.58 12.50
CA THR A 8 6.18 9.85 13.54
C THR A 8 4.72 10.28 13.52
N VAL A 9 3.82 9.30 13.55
CA VAL A 9 2.38 9.52 13.58
C VAL A 9 1.84 9.22 14.97
N HIS A 10 1.12 10.19 15.54
CA HIS A 10 0.46 10.05 16.83
C HIS A 10 -0.93 9.44 16.64
N ALA A 11 -1.12 8.25 17.22
CA ALA A 11 -2.41 7.61 17.35
C ALA A 11 -2.71 7.32 18.82
N ALA A 12 -3.99 7.30 19.19
CA ALA A 12 -4.39 6.93 20.55
C ALA A 12 -4.09 5.45 20.88
N TRP A 13 -3.95 4.62 19.86
CA TRP A 13 -3.79 3.17 19.96
C TRP A 13 -2.36 2.68 19.68
N SER A 14 -1.45 3.54 19.20
CA SER A 14 -0.04 3.20 19.03
C SER A 14 0.84 4.46 19.06
N LEU A 15 2.02 4.33 19.66
CA LEU A 15 3.07 5.35 19.68
C LEU A 15 4.20 5.06 18.68
N CYS A 16 4.10 3.95 17.94
CA CYS A 16 5.18 3.39 17.12
C CYS A 16 4.82 3.37 15.63
N LEU A 17 4.06 4.38 15.17
CA LEU A 17 3.71 4.55 13.76
C LEU A 17 4.68 5.50 13.07
N GLU A 18 5.21 5.08 11.93
CA GLU A 18 6.11 5.88 11.11
C GLU A 18 5.63 5.91 9.66
N VAL A 19 5.58 7.10 9.05
CA VAL A 19 5.25 7.24 7.63
C VAL A 19 6.33 6.59 6.78
N VAL A 20 5.94 5.58 6.01
CA VAL A 20 6.81 4.90 5.05
C VAL A 20 6.71 5.59 3.69
N GLU A 21 5.50 5.99 3.31
CA GLU A 21 5.21 6.62 2.03
C GLU A 21 4.04 7.58 2.14
N VAL A 22 4.11 8.69 1.40
CA VAL A 22 2.99 9.62 1.20
C VAL A 22 2.47 9.40 -0.21
N ILE A 23 1.23 8.92 -0.32
CA ILE A 23 0.62 8.54 -1.59
C ILE A 23 -0.03 9.75 -2.25
N CYS A 24 -0.84 10.48 -1.48
CA CYS A 24 -1.59 11.62 -2.00
C CYS A 24 -1.86 12.65 -0.90
N THR A 25 -2.29 13.83 -1.33
CA THR A 25 -2.72 14.91 -0.44
C THR A 25 -4.07 15.44 -0.88
N ALA A 26 -4.91 15.78 0.09
CA ALA A 26 -6.25 16.28 -0.17
C ALA A 26 -6.59 17.41 0.80
N THR A 27 -7.11 18.51 0.27
CA THR A 27 -7.56 19.63 1.08
C THR A 27 -9.07 19.56 1.29
N SER A 28 -9.49 19.71 2.54
CA SER A 28 -10.91 19.74 2.91
C SER A 28 -11.12 20.66 4.12
N GLY A 29 -11.89 21.72 3.92
CA GLY A 29 -12.05 22.78 4.91
C GLY A 29 -10.71 23.41 5.29
N ALA A 30 -10.42 23.45 6.59
CA ALA A 30 -9.18 24.01 7.15
C ALA A 30 -8.02 23.01 7.22
N HIS A 31 -8.25 21.74 6.84
CA HIS A 31 -7.27 20.67 7.01
C HIS A 31 -6.67 20.24 5.66
N MET A 32 -5.37 19.96 5.69
CA MET A 32 -4.68 19.22 4.66
C MET A 32 -4.48 17.79 5.16
N PHE A 33 -5.08 16.85 4.45
CA PHE A 33 -4.99 15.44 4.72
C PHE A 33 -3.94 14.80 3.83
N HIS A 34 -3.21 13.84 4.38
CA HIS A 34 -2.21 13.04 3.70
C HIS A 34 -2.61 11.58 3.76
N GLY A 35 -2.78 10.97 2.59
CA GLY A 35 -2.97 9.53 2.47
C GLY A 35 -1.60 8.88 2.55
N VAL A 36 -1.35 8.10 3.59
CA VAL A 36 -0.01 7.57 3.89
C VAL A 36 -0.04 6.09 4.16
N VAL A 37 1.04 5.41 3.77
CA VAL A 37 1.37 4.09 4.28
C VAL A 37 2.22 4.28 5.53
N VAL A 38 1.78 3.75 6.65
CA VAL A 38 2.54 3.72 7.90
C VAL A 38 3.07 2.32 8.17
N GLY A 39 4.29 2.24 8.68
CA GLY A 39 4.84 1.02 9.26
C GLY A 39 4.54 1.00 10.76
N ILE A 40 4.12 -0.16 11.27
CA ILE A 40 3.91 -0.38 12.71
C ILE A 40 5.17 -1.02 13.28
N ARG A 41 5.83 -0.35 14.22
CA ARG A 41 7.05 -0.86 14.90
C ARG A 41 6.80 -1.26 16.35
N ASP A 42 5.56 -1.52 16.71
CA ASP A 42 5.21 -1.88 18.08
C ASP A 42 5.76 -3.28 18.41
N PRO A 43 6.59 -3.45 19.45
CA PRO A 43 7.08 -4.76 19.87
C PRO A 43 5.97 -5.64 20.47
N LEU A 44 4.83 -5.08 20.85
CA LEU A 44 3.63 -5.87 21.08
C LEU A 44 2.92 -6.03 19.74
N GLU A 45 3.19 -7.14 19.05
CA GLU A 45 2.36 -7.69 17.98
C GLU A 45 0.96 -7.99 18.55
N TRP A 46 0.13 -6.95 18.73
CA TRP A 46 -1.31 -7.15 18.64
C TRP A 46 -1.61 -7.71 17.24
N ASP A 47 -2.76 -8.39 17.07
CA ASP A 47 -3.18 -9.10 15.85
C ASP A 47 -3.39 -8.16 14.63
N TRP A 48 -2.42 -7.32 14.31
CA TRP A 48 -2.39 -6.49 13.13
C TRP A 48 -2.25 -7.41 11.92
N LEU A 49 -3.10 -7.19 10.92
CA LEU A 49 -3.13 -8.02 9.71
C LEU A 49 -1.89 -7.83 8.80
N GLY A 50 -0.93 -6.97 9.19
CA GLY A 50 0.33 -6.76 8.50
C GLY A 50 1.22 -5.68 9.13
N ASP A 51 2.46 -5.58 8.66
CA ASP A 51 3.47 -4.60 9.11
C ASP A 51 3.16 -3.16 8.67
N TYR A 52 2.25 -3.01 7.70
CA TYR A 52 1.89 -1.75 7.07
C TYR A 52 0.39 -1.50 7.13
N GLN A 53 0.01 -0.24 7.32
CA GLN A 53 -1.38 0.18 7.31
C GLN A 53 -1.53 1.47 6.49
N LEU A 54 -2.64 1.54 5.75
CA LEU A 54 -3.03 2.72 5.01
C LEU A 54 -3.88 3.62 5.91
N LEU A 55 -3.47 4.87 6.11
CA LEU A 55 -4.11 5.82 7.02
C LEU A 55 -4.27 7.20 6.37
N TRP A 56 -5.24 7.95 6.88
CA TRP A 56 -5.32 9.39 6.68
C TRP A 56 -4.75 10.10 7.89
N VAL A 57 -3.76 10.95 7.66
CA VAL A 57 -3.14 11.78 8.70
C VAL A 57 -3.23 13.25 8.32
N PHE A 58 -3.13 14.11 9.33
CA PHE A 58 -3.09 15.55 9.15
C PHE A 58 -2.16 16.18 10.18
N GLU A 59 -1.74 17.40 9.90
CA GLU A 59 -0.99 18.20 10.86
C GLU A 59 -1.92 19.08 11.67
N ASP A 60 -1.78 19.04 12.99
CA ASP A 60 -2.54 19.91 13.91
C ASP A 60 -1.75 21.16 14.38
N GLY A 61 -0.57 21.36 13.80
CA GLY A 61 0.38 22.42 14.14
C GLY A 61 1.59 21.92 14.93
N GLU A 62 1.41 20.93 15.80
CA GLU A 62 2.48 20.39 16.65
C GLU A 62 2.87 18.96 16.26
N TYR A 63 1.89 18.13 15.89
CA TYR A 63 2.06 16.71 15.63
C TYR A 63 1.39 16.29 14.32
N VAL A 64 1.87 15.18 13.75
CA VAL A 64 1.14 14.44 12.72
C VAL A 64 0.20 13.48 13.43
N LYS A 65 -1.10 13.61 13.22
CA LYS A 65 -2.14 12.83 13.90
C LYS A 65 -2.95 12.00 12.92
N VAL A 66 -3.34 10.80 13.34
CA VAL A 66 -4.34 10.00 12.63
C VAL A 66 -5.69 10.70 12.72
N TRP A 67 -6.37 10.84 11.59
CA TRP A 67 -7.77 11.29 11.60
C TRP A 67 -8.64 10.20 12.23
N GLN A 68 -9.31 10.54 13.33
CA GLN A 68 -10.28 9.66 13.96
C GLN A 68 -11.66 10.01 13.44
N GLU A 69 -12.34 9.04 12.83
CA GLU A 69 -13.69 9.22 12.33
C GLU A 69 -14.64 9.53 13.50
N CYS A 70 -15.23 10.73 13.53
CA CYS A 70 -16.19 11.14 14.55
C CYS A 70 -17.67 10.96 14.12
N VAL A 71 -17.91 10.60 12.87
CA VAL A 71 -19.25 10.39 12.29
C VAL A 71 -19.23 9.15 11.39
N GLU A 72 -20.40 8.68 10.95
CA GLU A 72 -20.51 7.53 10.06
C GLU A 72 -19.67 7.73 8.78
N ARG A 73 -18.71 6.83 8.55
CA ARG A 73 -17.84 6.84 7.38
C ARG A 73 -18.67 6.73 6.09
N PRO A 74 -18.47 7.62 5.11
CA PRO A 74 -19.06 7.50 3.79
C PRO A 74 -18.69 6.18 3.13
N ARG A 75 -19.62 5.63 2.37
CA ARG A 75 -19.38 4.42 1.56
C ARG A 75 -20.03 4.59 0.18
N PRO A 76 -19.37 4.14 -0.90
CA PRO A 76 -19.95 4.17 -2.24
C PRO A 76 -21.28 3.39 -2.34
N SER A 77 -21.42 2.33 -1.55
CA SER A 77 -22.62 1.48 -1.50
C SER A 77 -23.79 2.09 -0.72
N ASN A 78 -23.57 3.16 0.05
CA ASN A 78 -24.63 3.85 0.78
C ASN A 78 -25.29 4.91 -0.12
N ALA A 79 -26.59 4.76 -0.41
CA ALA A 79 -27.34 5.67 -1.29
C ALA A 79 -27.32 7.14 -0.87
N SER A 80 -27.11 7.44 0.43
CA SER A 80 -27.00 8.82 0.92
C SER A 80 -25.64 9.45 0.64
N TRP A 81 -24.59 8.62 0.53
CA TRP A 81 -23.20 9.05 0.31
C TRP A 81 -22.75 8.92 -1.13
N ALA A 82 -23.26 7.94 -1.87
CA ALA A 82 -23.02 7.73 -3.29
C ALA A 82 -23.03 9.04 -4.12
N PRO A 83 -24.10 9.86 -4.11
CA PRO A 83 -24.14 11.09 -4.90
C PRO A 83 -23.20 12.20 -4.40
N ARG A 84 -22.55 12.00 -3.24
CA ARG A 84 -21.61 12.94 -2.65
C ARG A 84 -20.16 12.60 -2.98
N LEU A 85 -19.90 11.50 -3.69
CA LEU A 85 -18.55 11.20 -4.15
C LEU A 85 -18.12 12.28 -5.15
N GLN A 86 -17.11 13.08 -4.81
CA GLN A 86 -16.69 14.24 -5.60
C GLN A 86 -15.61 13.88 -6.61
N CYS A 87 -14.51 13.30 -6.15
CA CYS A 87 -13.38 12.97 -6.99
C CYS A 87 -12.46 11.93 -6.33
N ILE A 88 -11.59 11.37 -7.15
CA ILE A 88 -10.47 10.53 -6.73
C ILE A 88 -9.22 11.40 -6.68
N VAL A 89 -8.48 11.32 -5.58
CA VAL A 89 -7.31 12.17 -5.28
C VAL A 89 -6.00 11.37 -5.20
N GLY A 90 -6.08 10.06 -5.37
CA GLY A 90 -4.92 9.17 -5.37
C GLY A 90 -5.35 7.71 -5.55
N CYS A 91 -4.37 6.86 -5.86
CA CYS A 91 -4.52 5.42 -5.89
C CYS A 91 -3.32 4.75 -5.20
N TYR A 92 -3.53 3.56 -4.67
CA TYR A 92 -2.51 2.74 -4.05
C TYR A 92 -2.80 1.27 -4.34
N GLU A 93 -1.81 0.55 -4.85
CA GLU A 93 -1.87 -0.90 -5.03
C GLU A 93 -1.21 -1.57 -3.81
N THR A 94 -1.93 -2.46 -3.14
CA THR A 94 -1.37 -3.24 -2.03
C THR A 94 -0.41 -4.31 -2.55
N ASP A 95 0.38 -4.90 -1.65
CA ASP A 95 1.29 -6.01 -1.99
C ASP A 95 0.54 -7.25 -2.54
N ASP A 96 -0.76 -7.38 -2.26
CA ASP A 96 -1.64 -8.44 -2.77
C ASP A 96 -2.23 -8.10 -4.16
N GLY A 97 -1.89 -6.95 -4.74
CA GLY A 97 -2.40 -6.48 -6.03
C GLY A 97 -3.81 -5.89 -5.96
N ILE A 98 -4.28 -5.46 -4.77
CA ILE A 98 -5.58 -4.83 -4.61
C ILE A 98 -5.43 -3.32 -4.82
N ASN A 99 -6.21 -2.77 -5.75
CA ASN A 99 -6.27 -1.33 -5.98
C ASN A 99 -7.21 -0.64 -4.99
N LEU A 100 -6.67 0.32 -4.27
CA LEU A 100 -7.38 1.20 -3.36
C LEU A 100 -7.32 2.63 -3.91
N TYR A 101 -8.46 3.31 -3.91
CA TYR A 101 -8.58 4.68 -4.38
C TYR A 101 -8.88 5.61 -3.20
N ALA A 102 -8.17 6.74 -3.16
CA ALA A 102 -8.42 7.83 -2.24
C ALA A 102 -9.58 8.67 -2.77
N VAL A 103 -10.69 8.69 -2.04
CA VAL A 103 -11.94 9.30 -2.47
C VAL A 103 -12.30 10.50 -1.60
N LYS A 104 -12.58 11.63 -2.24
CA LYS A 104 -13.10 12.83 -1.58
C LYS A 104 -14.62 12.89 -1.69
N TRP A 105 -15.26 13.35 -0.61
CA TRP A 105 -16.70 13.37 -0.45
C TRP A 105 -17.21 14.79 -0.17
N ASP A 106 -18.39 15.10 -0.70
CA ASP A 106 -19.11 16.32 -0.37
C ASP A 106 -19.73 16.21 1.03
N GLY A 107 -19.53 17.24 1.84
CA GLY A 107 -20.04 17.29 3.21
C GLY A 107 -19.36 16.34 4.21
N TYR A 108 -18.22 15.75 3.87
CA TYR A 108 -17.41 14.95 4.81
C TYR A 108 -15.95 15.41 4.82
N ALA A 109 -15.38 15.53 6.02
CA ALA A 109 -14.12 16.25 6.21
C ALA A 109 -12.92 15.47 5.66
N CYS A 110 -12.79 14.19 5.98
CA CYS A 110 -11.62 13.39 5.62
C CYS A 110 -11.91 12.55 4.37
N PRO A 111 -11.00 12.45 3.39
CA PRO A 111 -11.14 11.46 2.34
C PRO A 111 -11.13 10.03 2.91
N THR A 112 -11.55 9.05 2.10
CA THR A 112 -11.54 7.63 2.49
C THR A 112 -10.78 6.80 1.46
N TRP A 113 -10.40 5.58 1.84
CA TRP A 113 -9.80 4.60 0.93
C TRP A 113 -10.85 3.56 0.57
N GLU A 114 -11.21 3.48 -0.71
CA GLU A 114 -12.24 2.56 -1.21
C GLU A 114 -11.63 1.59 -2.22
N ALA A 115 -12.07 0.34 -2.21
CA ALA A 115 -11.59 -0.64 -3.17
C ALA A 115 -12.15 -0.35 -4.57
N GLU A 116 -11.40 -0.75 -5.61
CA GLU A 116 -11.86 -0.62 -7.00
C GLU A 116 -13.25 -1.24 -7.23
N GLU A 117 -13.51 -2.39 -6.60
CA GLU A 117 -14.79 -3.10 -6.69
C GLU A 117 -15.97 -2.28 -6.14
N ASP A 118 -15.76 -1.46 -5.12
CA ASP A 118 -16.79 -0.58 -4.55
C ASP A 118 -17.04 0.65 -5.43
N LEU A 119 -16.10 0.98 -6.32
CA LEU A 119 -16.16 2.14 -7.21
C LEU A 119 -16.64 1.79 -8.62
N PHE A 120 -17.16 0.59 -8.86
CA PHE A 120 -17.60 0.15 -10.19
C PHE A 120 -18.56 1.12 -10.90
N SER A 121 -19.45 1.78 -10.14
CA SER A 121 -20.40 2.77 -10.69
C SER A 121 -19.79 4.15 -10.98
N TYR A 122 -18.51 4.35 -10.66
CA TYR A 122 -17.75 5.60 -10.78
C TYR A 122 -16.56 5.45 -11.73
N SER A 123 -16.64 4.55 -12.72
CA SER A 123 -15.58 4.29 -13.69
C SER A 123 -15.08 5.54 -14.41
N GLN A 124 -15.96 6.52 -14.65
CA GLN A 124 -15.56 7.80 -15.22
C GLN A 124 -14.57 8.56 -14.31
N LEU A 125 -14.79 8.60 -13.00
CA LEU A 125 -13.89 9.29 -12.07
C LEU A 125 -12.55 8.57 -11.94
N MET A 126 -12.54 7.23 -12.05
CA MET A 126 -11.29 6.45 -12.12
C MET A 126 -10.51 6.78 -13.39
N ALA A 127 -11.18 6.79 -14.55
CA ALA A 127 -10.55 7.14 -15.81
C ALA A 127 -10.01 8.59 -15.81
N GLU A 128 -10.78 9.56 -15.31
CA GLU A 128 -10.34 10.96 -15.18
C GLU A 128 -9.08 11.11 -14.31
N HIS A 129 -9.00 10.35 -13.22
CA HIS A 129 -7.80 10.31 -12.38
C HIS A 129 -6.60 9.71 -13.12
N ASP A 130 -6.79 8.57 -13.79
CA ASP A 130 -5.72 7.87 -14.51
C ASP A 130 -5.16 8.71 -15.66
N GLU A 131 -6.02 9.40 -16.41
CA GLU A 131 -5.62 10.37 -17.43
C GLU A 131 -4.79 11.51 -16.82
N THR A 132 -5.23 12.05 -15.69
CA THR A 132 -4.50 13.13 -14.99
C THR A 132 -3.11 12.68 -14.55
N CYS A 133 -2.99 11.45 -14.02
CA CYS A 133 -1.71 10.86 -13.63
C CYS A 133 -0.79 10.61 -14.83
N GLN A 134 -1.32 10.16 -15.97
CA GLN A 134 -0.55 9.93 -17.20
C GLN A 134 -0.10 11.25 -17.85
N CYS A 135 -0.90 12.32 -17.75
CA CYS A 135 -0.60 13.63 -18.31
C CYS A 135 0.31 14.52 -17.45
N ALA A 136 0.78 14.05 -16.29
CA ALA A 136 1.75 14.75 -15.44
C ALA A 136 3.19 14.18 -15.60
N PRO A 137 3.88 14.38 -16.75
CA PRO A 137 5.25 13.90 -16.92
C PRO A 137 6.21 14.76 -16.08
N GLY A 138 6.51 14.31 -14.87
CA GLY A 138 7.46 14.98 -13.97
C GLY A 138 7.37 14.58 -12.51
N LEU A 139 6.22 14.07 -12.06
CA LEU A 139 6.10 13.33 -10.81
C LEU A 139 6.15 11.86 -11.18
N GLY A 140 7.30 11.23 -11.00
CA GLY A 140 7.45 9.80 -11.26
C GLY A 140 6.42 9.03 -10.46
N SER A 141 5.34 8.60 -11.12
CA SER A 141 4.59 7.42 -10.71
C SER A 141 5.63 6.32 -10.63
N GLY A 142 6.00 5.98 -9.40
CA GLY A 142 6.81 4.82 -9.11
C GLY A 142 5.95 3.59 -9.33
N TYR A 143 5.63 3.26 -10.58
CA TYR A 143 5.58 1.85 -10.98
C TYR A 143 6.98 1.30 -10.76
N ARG A 144 7.30 0.98 -9.50
CA ARG A 144 8.53 0.30 -9.15
C ARG A 144 8.34 -1.15 -9.54
N HIS A 145 9.03 -1.50 -10.62
CA HIS A 145 9.44 -2.86 -10.86
C HIS A 145 10.22 -3.35 -9.63
N ASN A 146 9.65 -4.31 -8.90
CA ASN A 146 10.24 -4.90 -7.71
C ASN A 146 11.44 -5.77 -8.11
N GLU A 147 12.61 -5.19 -8.40
CA GLU A 147 13.88 -5.91 -8.28
C GLU A 147 14.34 -5.85 -6.81
N TRP A 148 13.83 -6.76 -6.00
CA TRP A 148 14.43 -7.03 -4.69
C TRP A 148 15.43 -8.18 -4.80
N THR A 149 16.72 -7.86 -4.79
CA THR A 149 17.81 -8.84 -4.66
C THR A 149 17.84 -9.40 -3.24
N GLY A 150 17.17 -10.54 -3.02
CA GLY A 150 17.26 -11.31 -1.78
C GLY A 150 18.64 -11.90 -1.57
N ARG A 151 19.51 -11.25 -0.79
CA ARG A 151 20.64 -11.91 -0.13
C ARG A 151 20.13 -12.64 1.11
N GLY A 152 19.69 -13.87 0.93
CA GLY A 152 19.58 -14.86 1.99
C GLY A 152 20.87 -15.67 2.08
N GLN A 153 21.77 -15.31 2.99
CA GLN A 153 22.87 -16.16 3.41
C GLN A 153 22.33 -17.47 4.01
N ARG A 154 22.67 -18.61 3.42
CA ARG A 154 22.83 -19.87 4.17
C ARG A 154 24.19 -20.47 3.82
N LYS A 155 25.07 -20.55 4.80
CA LYS A 155 26.26 -21.42 4.80
C LYS A 155 25.81 -22.84 5.11
N ALA A 156 26.20 -23.81 4.28
CA ALA A 156 26.93 -25.03 4.67
C ALA A 156 26.98 -26.02 3.50
N GLY A 157 28.17 -26.56 3.23
CA GLY A 157 28.33 -27.82 2.47
C GLY A 157 28.94 -27.68 1.07
N SER A 158 30.23 -27.37 0.99
CA SER A 158 31.03 -27.61 -0.21
C SER A 158 31.44 -29.10 -0.27
N VAL A 159 31.00 -29.85 -1.28
CA VAL A 159 31.82 -30.90 -1.92
C VAL A 159 31.47 -30.98 -3.41
N THR A 160 32.49 -30.80 -4.22
CA THR A 160 32.57 -30.80 -5.69
C THR A 160 32.20 -32.15 -6.33
N PRO A 161 31.59 -32.20 -7.53
CA PRO A 161 31.69 -33.34 -8.42
C PRO A 161 32.79 -33.10 -9.46
N LEU A 162 33.83 -33.93 -9.42
CA LEU A 162 34.90 -34.01 -10.42
C LEU A 162 34.53 -35.08 -11.46
N VAL A 163 34.40 -34.63 -12.70
CA VAL A 163 34.74 -35.26 -13.99
C VAL A 163 34.87 -36.80 -14.04
N GLY A 164 34.00 -37.41 -14.87
CA GLY A 164 34.36 -38.29 -15.99
C GLY A 164 35.04 -39.63 -15.71
N LEU A 165 34.38 -40.72 -16.13
CA LEU A 165 34.90 -41.74 -17.08
C LEU A 165 33.93 -42.94 -17.13
N ARG A 166 33.50 -43.34 -18.34
CA ARG A 166 33.08 -44.71 -18.65
C ARG A 166 34.33 -45.58 -18.80
N PRO A 167 34.28 -46.89 -18.51
CA PRO A 167 34.09 -47.84 -19.59
C PRO A 167 33.19 -49.06 -19.27
N THR A 168 32.83 -49.73 -20.35
CA THR A 168 32.15 -51.02 -20.59
C THR A 168 32.69 -52.24 -19.85
N ASP A 169 31.80 -53.18 -19.48
CA ASP A 169 31.76 -54.61 -19.91
C ASP A 169 30.53 -55.29 -19.24
N VAL A 170 29.54 -55.82 -19.98
CA VAL A 170 29.37 -57.21 -20.46
C VAL A 170 29.50 -58.25 -19.32
N ASP A 171 28.43 -58.93 -18.88
CA ASP A 171 27.92 -60.16 -19.50
C ASP A 171 26.69 -60.82 -18.81
N LEU A 172 25.94 -61.54 -19.65
CA LEU A 172 24.96 -62.63 -19.52
C LEU A 172 24.50 -63.18 -18.15
N THR A 173 23.17 -63.38 -18.01
CA THR A 173 22.43 -64.68 -17.87
C THR A 173 20.94 -64.37 -17.57
N ALA A 174 19.97 -64.70 -18.45
CA ALA A 174 19.20 -65.97 -18.55
C ALA A 174 18.59 -66.37 -17.18
N GLU A 175 17.29 -66.59 -16.99
CA GLU A 175 16.34 -67.46 -17.72
C GLU A 175 14.87 -67.09 -17.41
N ILE A 176 14.02 -67.28 -18.43
CA ILE A 176 12.58 -67.68 -18.49
C ILE A 176 11.58 -66.99 -17.57
#